data_AF-A0AAD7JTS9-F1
#
_entry.id   AF-A0AAD7JTS9-F1
#
_cell.length_a   1.000
_cell.length_b   1.000
_cell.length_c   1.000
_cell.angle_alpha   90.00
_cell.angle_beta   90.00
_cell.angle_gamma   90.00
#
_symmetry.space_group_name_H-M   'P 1'
#
loop_
_entity.id
_entity.type
_entity.pdbx_description
1 polymer ?
#
loop_
_entity_poly.entity_id
_entity_poly.type
_entity_poly.pdbx_seq_one_letter_code
_entity_poly.pdbx_strand_id
1 'polypeptide(L)' 'MVVRDVRHRWNYTHAMIERGLLLKQAIDSWVLEREELRPLFLKAEDWKLLEMLGRVLK' A
#
# COMPACT_ATOMS: atom_id res chain seq x y z
N MET A 1 -13.00 -28.89 -0.71
CA MET A 1 -11.97 -28.34 0.20
C MET A 1 -12.27 -26.85 0.36
N VAL A 2 -12.98 -26.47 1.41
CA VAL A 2 -13.34 -25.06 1.65
C VAL A 2 -12.13 -24.43 2.32
N VAL A 3 -11.30 -23.75 1.53
CA VAL A 3 -10.23 -22.91 2.06
C VAL A 3 -10.93 -21.75 2.78
N ARG A 4 -11.12 -21.87 4.09
CA ARG A 4 -11.51 -20.74 4.93
C ARG A 4 -10.26 -19.91 5.12
N ASP A 5 -10.14 -18.88 4.30
CA ASP A 5 -9.07 -17.90 4.41
C ASP A 5 -9.01 -17.38 5.85
N VAL A 6 -7.84 -17.50 6.46
CA VAL A 6 -7.65 -17.16 7.87
C VAL A 6 -7.73 -15.64 7.95
N ARG A 7 -8.89 -15.12 8.38
CA ARG A 7 -9.28 -13.68 8.48
C ARG A 7 -8.18 -12.68 8.90
N HIS A 8 -7.09 -13.11 9.53
CA HIS A 8 -6.07 -12.24 10.15
C HIS A 8 -4.62 -12.53 9.76
N ARG A 9 -4.28 -13.58 8.99
CA ARG A 9 -2.87 -13.91 8.72
C ARG A 9 -2.38 -13.59 7.30
N TRP A 10 -3.26 -13.53 6.31
CA TRP A 10 -2.88 -13.37 4.90
C TRP A 10 -3.37 -12.05 4.26
N ASN A 11 -4.00 -11.18 5.06
CA ASN A 11 -4.45 -9.85 4.59
C ASN A 11 -3.37 -8.76 4.74
N TYR A 12 -2.19 -9.05 5.30
CA TYR A 12 -1.16 -8.03 5.57
C TYR A 12 -0.87 -7.13 4.37
N THR A 13 -0.84 -7.68 3.15
CA THR A 13 -0.64 -6.89 1.93
C THR A 13 -1.82 -5.96 1.67
N HIS A 14 -3.07 -6.44 1.75
CA HIS A 14 -4.27 -5.60 1.58
C HIS A 14 -4.36 -4.52 2.67
N ALA A 15 -4.15 -4.87 3.94
CA ALA A 15 -4.15 -3.90 5.04
C ALA A 15 -3.01 -2.88 4.92
N MET A 16 -1.82 -3.30 4.44
CA MET A 16 -0.71 -2.38 4.17
C MET A 16 -1.03 -1.43 3.03
N ILE A 17 -1.66 -1.92 1.96
CA ILE A 17 -2.11 -1.10 0.83
C ILE A 17 -3.14 -0.07 1.31
N GLU A 18 -4.20 -0.49 2.00
CA GLU A 18 -5.23 0.40 2.53
C GLU A 18 -4.63 1.46 3.47
N ARG A 19 -3.69 1.06 4.35
CA ARG A 19 -3.00 1.98 5.25
C ARG A 19 -2.09 2.94 4.50
N GLY A 20 -1.38 2.46 3.48
CA GLY A 20 -0.54 3.28 2.61
C GLY A 20 -1.34 4.30 1.83
N LEU A 21 -2.49 3.91 1.27
CA LEU A 21 -3.41 4.81 0.57
C LEU A 21 -3.97 5.89 1.49
N LEU A 22 -4.37 5.52 2.72
CA LEU A 22 -4.83 6.47 3.74
C LEU A 22 -3.75 7.50 4.11
N LEU A 23 -2.49 7.07 4.17
CA LEU A 23 -1.35 7.90 4.56
C LEU A 23 -0.58 8.50 3.38
N LYS A 24 -1.09 8.38 2.15
CA LYS A 24 -0.40 8.74 0.91
C LYS A 24 0.30 10.11 0.97
N GLN A 25 -0.43 11.15 1.36
CA GLN A 25 0.12 12.51 1.44
C GLN A 25 1.26 12.62 2.47
N ALA A 26 1.10 11.98 3.63
CA ALA A 26 2.12 11.99 4.67
C ALA A 26 3.37 11.20 4.25
N ILE A 27 3.18 10.08 3.53
CA ILE A 27 4.28 9.28 2.97
C ILE A 27 5.03 10.07 1.91
N ASP A 28 4.32 10.70 0.97
CA ASP A 28 4.94 11.49 -0.10
C ASP A 28 5.75 12.66 0.49
N SER A 29 5.21 13.41 1.45
CA SER A 29 5.94 14.48 2.15
C SER A 29 7.17 13.94 2.90
N TRP A 30 7.02 12.85 3.65
CA TRP A 30 8.10 12.24 4.43
C TRP A 30 9.26 11.75 3.56
N VAL A 31 8.95 11.16 2.41
CA VAL A 31 9.98 10.67 1.46
C VAL A 31 10.67 11.83 0.75
N LEU A 32 9.95 12.91 0.42
CA LEU A 32 10.55 14.08 -0.23
C LEU A 32 11.51 14.86 0.69
N GLU A 33 11.18 14.95 1.98
CA GLU A 33 12.00 15.62 2.99
C GLU A 33 13.31 14.88 3.31
N ARG A 34 13.38 13.58 2.98
CA ARG A 34 14.50 12.69 3.33
C ARG A 34 15.20 12.18 2.08
N GLU A 35 16.37 12.74 1.80
CA GLU A 35 17.15 12.40 0.61
C GLU A 35 17.48 10.90 0.53
N GLU A 36 17.69 10.25 1.68
CA GLU A 36 17.93 8.81 1.80
C GLU A 36 16.74 7.94 1.38
N LEU A 37 15.51 8.49 1.43
CA LEU A 37 14.29 7.76 1.09
C LEU A 37 13.81 8.03 -0.34
N ARG A 38 14.37 9.00 -1.06
CA ARG A 38 13.98 9.32 -2.44
C ARG A 38 13.92 8.12 -3.39
N PRO A 39 14.80 7.09 -3.29
CA PRO A 39 14.67 5.88 -4.11
C PRO A 39 13.36 5.09 -3.89
N LEU A 40 12.69 5.30 -2.75
CA LEU A 40 11.42 4.68 -2.39
C LEU A 40 10.21 5.56 -2.75
N PHE A 41 10.42 6.70 -3.42
CA PHE A 41 9.33 7.58 -3.83
C PHE A 41 8.43 6.87 -4.84
N LEU A 42 7.14 6.82 -4.53
CA LEU A 42 6.12 6.23 -5.39
C LEU A 42 5.59 7.29 -6.36
N LYS A 43 5.59 6.96 -7.66
CA LYS A 43 4.99 7.81 -8.68
C LYS A 43 3.46 7.74 -8.57
N ALA A 44 2.79 8.70 -9.21
CA ALA A 44 1.34 8.68 -9.33
C ALA A 44 0.79 7.37 -9.94
N GLU A 45 1.56 6.74 -10.84
CA GLU A 45 1.22 5.45 -11.45
C GLU A 45 1.30 4.30 -10.44
N ASP A 46 2.31 4.28 -9.56
CA ASP A 46 2.46 3.27 -8.51
C ASP A 46 1.30 3.35 -7.50
N TRP A 47 0.90 4.58 -7.13
CA TRP A 47 -0.27 4.79 -6.28
C TRP A 47 -1.56 4.28 -6.92
N LYS A 48 -1.76 4.51 -8.23
CA LYS A 48 -2.91 3.97 -8.96
C LYS A 48 -2.90 2.45 -9.02
N LEU A 49 -1.72 1.85 -9.19
CA LEU A 49 -1.56 0.39 -9.14
C LEU A 49 -1.94 -0.15 -7.76
N LEU A 50 -1.51 0.50 -6.68
CA LEU A 50 -1.88 0.12 -5.31
C LEU A 50 -3.40 0.23 -5.08
N GLU A 51 -4.06 1.29 -5.56
CA GLU A 51 -5.53 1.40 -5.50
C GLU A 51 -6.23 0.25 -6.23
N MET A 52 -5.73 -0.13 -7.42
CA MET A 52 -6.29 -1.24 -8.18
C MET A 52 -6.08 -2.58 -7.45
N LEU A 53 -4.87 -2.82 -6.93
CA LEU A 53 -4.55 -4.04 -6.18
C LEU A 53 -5.37 -4.15 -4.90
N GLY A 54 -5.57 -3.04 -4.17
CA GLY A 54 -6.43 -3.00 -2.99
C GLY A 54 -7.87 -3.44 -3.32
N ARG A 55 -8.41 -3.02 -4.46
CA ARG A 55 -9.76 -3.45 -4.91
C ARG A 55 -9.85 -4.93 -5.28
N VAL A 56 -8.80 -5.50 -5.87
CA VAL A 56 -8.75 -6.91 -6.28
C VAL A 56 -8.57 -7.85 -5.08
N LEU A 57 -7.80 -7.41 -4.07
CA LEU A 57 -7.50 -8.18 -2.87
C LEU A 57 -8.60 -8.12 -1.79
N LYS A 58 -9.72 -7.44 -2.08
CA LYS A 58 -10.87 -7.27 -1.18
C LYS A 58 -11.83 -8.46 -1.26
#